data_AF-A0AAE9Y9W6-F1
#
_entry.id   AF-A0AAE9Y9W6-F1
#
_cell.length_a   1.000
_cell.length_b   1.000
_cell.length_c   1.000
_cell.angle_alpha   90.00
_cell.angle_beta   90.00
_cell.angle_gamma   90.00
#
_symmetry.space_group_name_H-M   'P 1'
#
loop_
_entity.id
_entity.type
_entity.pdbx_description
1 polymer ?
#
loop_
_entity_poly.entity_id
_entity_poly.type
_entity_poly.pdbx_seq_one_letter_code
_entity_poly.pdbx_strand_id
1 'polypeptide(L)'
;MPSPAETPPADFPPEPWRQATVPEPPADGDLSFACPRCGATATASTYGPCPGCRTELRARLGGEQREVAQGDYVPKMNVTPNAVALKD
;
A
#
# COMPACT_ATOMS: atom_id res chain seq x y z
N MET A 1 30.23 -10.35 -22.34
CA MET A 1 30.23 -8.88 -22.51
C MET A 1 29.08 -8.35 -21.65
N PRO A 2 29.34 -7.77 -20.46
CA PRO A 2 28.28 -7.20 -19.65
C PRO A 2 27.64 -6.01 -20.39
N SER A 3 26.31 -5.93 -20.35
CA SER A 3 25.54 -4.78 -20.85
C SER A 3 26.08 -3.51 -20.21
N PRO A 4 26.35 -2.41 -20.94
CA PRO A 4 26.72 -1.18 -20.30
C PRO A 4 25.56 -0.79 -19.39
N ALA A 5 25.82 -0.74 -18.08
CA ALA A 5 24.93 -0.09 -17.14
C ALA A 5 24.81 1.35 -17.63
N GLU A 6 23.63 1.68 -18.16
CA GLU A 6 23.32 3.02 -18.62
C GLU A 6 23.41 3.93 -17.40
N THR A 7 24.54 4.62 -17.25
CA THR A 7 24.74 5.57 -16.16
C THR A 7 23.66 6.64 -16.30
N PRO A 8 22.74 6.79 -15.34
CA PRO A 8 21.74 7.84 -15.42
C PRO A 8 22.43 9.20 -15.51
N PRO A 9 21.87 10.17 -16.27
CA PRO A 9 22.44 11.50 -16.40
C PRO A 9 22.64 12.15 -15.02
N ALA A 10 23.78 12.83 -14.82
CA ALA A 10 24.28 13.30 -13.53
C ALA A 10 23.32 14.23 -12.76
N ASP A 11 22.34 14.82 -13.44
CA ASP A 11 21.34 15.74 -12.87
C ASP A 11 20.07 15.06 -12.35
N PHE A 12 19.91 13.74 -12.52
CA PHE A 12 18.86 13.00 -11.82
C PHE A 12 19.38 12.58 -10.45
N PRO A 13 18.91 13.21 -9.35
CA PRO A 13 19.27 12.74 -8.02
C PRO A 13 18.82 11.28 -7.88
N PRO A 14 19.67 10.37 -7.37
CA PRO A 14 19.36 8.96 -7.30
C PRO A 14 18.10 8.76 -6.44
N GLU A 15 17.07 8.22 -7.08
CA GLU A 15 15.84 7.63 -6.52
C GLU A 15 15.48 8.17 -5.13
N PRO A 16 14.85 9.36 -5.04
CA PRO A 16 14.53 9.99 -3.76
C PRO A 16 13.65 9.10 -2.87
N TRP A 17 12.92 8.16 -3.48
CA TRP A 17 12.11 7.16 -2.79
C TRP A 17 12.93 6.11 -2.02
N ARG A 18 14.22 5.87 -2.34
CA ARG A 18 15.11 5.00 -1.53
C ARG A 18 15.54 5.65 -0.23
N GLN A 19 15.54 6.98 -0.20
CA GLN A 19 15.90 7.78 0.97
C GLN A 19 14.67 8.17 1.79
N ALA A 20 13.47 7.90 1.27
CA ALA A 20 12.23 8.12 1.99
C ALA A 20 12.18 7.18 3.21
N THR A 21 12.16 7.76 4.39
CA THR A 21 11.89 7.04 5.63
C THR A 21 10.39 7.07 5.89
N VAL A 22 9.83 5.95 6.34
CA VAL A 22 8.45 5.95 6.85
C VAL A 22 8.48 6.78 8.14
N PRO A 23 7.68 7.84 8.26
CA PRO A 23 7.63 8.61 9.49
C PRO A 23 7.18 7.69 10.63
N GLU A 24 7.72 7.93 11.83
CA GLU A 24 7.33 7.17 13.02
C GLU A 24 5.81 7.28 13.19
N PRO A 25 5.09 6.16 13.40
CA PRO A 25 3.66 6.23 13.63
C PRO A 25 3.39 7.15 14.81
N PRO A 26 2.29 7.94 14.77
CA PRO A 26 1.95 8.79 15.90
C PRO A 26 1.82 7.91 17.15
N ALA A 27 2.26 8.43 18.30
CA ALA A 27 2.14 7.72 19.57
C ALA A 27 0.68 7.28 19.78
N ASP A 28 0.50 6.04 20.27
CA ASP A 28 -0.82 5.55 20.62
C ASP A 28 -1.42 6.47 21.69
N GLY A 29 -2.45 7.21 21.29
CA GLY A 29 -3.23 8.08 22.16
C GLY A 29 -4.70 7.71 22.06
N ASP A 30 -5.37 7.60 23.20
CA ASP A 30 -6.78 7.26 23.27
C ASP A 30 -7.64 8.41 22.72
N LEU A 31 -8.13 8.27 21.49
CA LEU A 31 -9.08 9.20 20.87
C LEU A 31 -10.50 8.85 21.31
N SER A 32 -11.26 9.84 21.80
CA SER A 32 -12.70 9.70 22.04
C SER A 32 -13.49 10.17 20.83
N PHE A 33 -14.33 9.29 20.27
CA PHE A 33 -15.14 9.61 19.08
C PHE A 33 -16.43 8.78 19.03
N ALA A 34 -17.39 9.20 18.21
CA ALA A 34 -18.59 8.42 17.91
C ALA A 34 -18.30 7.38 16.80
N CYS A 35 -18.56 6.11 17.08
CA CYS A 35 -18.33 5.01 16.15
C CYS A 35 -19.17 5.19 14.87
N PRO A 36 -18.56 5.20 13.66
CA PRO A 36 -19.29 5.39 12.40
C PRO A 36 -20.22 4.22 12.04
N ARG A 37 -20.11 3.07 12.72
CA ARG A 37 -20.95 1.88 12.45
C ARG A 37 -22.16 1.78 13.38
N CYS A 38 -21.96 1.96 14.69
CA CYS A 38 -23.02 1.76 15.69
C CYS A 38 -23.42 3.03 16.43
N GLY A 39 -22.76 4.17 16.20
CA GLY A 39 -23.04 5.45 16.86
C GLY A 39 -22.56 5.55 18.31
N ALA A 40 -22.13 4.46 18.94
CA ALA A 40 -21.65 4.47 20.32
C ALA A 40 -20.36 5.28 20.48
N THR A 41 -20.21 5.98 21.60
CA THR A 41 -18.94 6.61 21.99
C THR A 41 -17.90 5.53 22.25
N ALA A 42 -16.73 5.68 21.63
CA ALA A 42 -15.62 4.74 21.73
C ALA A 42 -14.30 5.47 21.96
N THR A 43 -13.40 4.79 22.66
CA THR A 43 -12.02 5.21 22.86
C THR A 43 -11.08 4.24 22.11
N ALA A 44 -10.24 4.76 21.21
CA ALA A 44 -9.26 3.94 20.47
C ALA A 44 -8.09 4.78 19.94
N SER A 45 -6.96 4.13 19.61
CA SER A 45 -5.77 4.79 19.04
C SER A 45 -5.98 5.40 17.66
N THR A 46 -7.02 4.97 16.95
CA THR A 46 -7.34 5.44 15.60
C THR A 46 -8.84 5.60 15.43
N TYR A 47 -9.25 6.60 14.66
CA TYR A 47 -10.64 6.80 14.28
C TYR A 47 -11.12 5.67 13.35
N GLY A 48 -12.30 5.10 13.63
CA GLY A 48 -12.88 4.06 12.79
C GLY A 48 -13.94 3.23 13.53
N PRO A 49 -14.29 2.02 13.03
CA PRO A 49 -15.20 1.14 13.75
C PRO A 49 -14.66 0.80 15.14
N CYS A 50 -15.50 0.93 16.16
CA CYS A 50 -15.10 0.68 17.55
C CYS A 50 -14.64 -0.78 17.75
N PRO A 51 -13.91 -1.09 18.85
CA PRO A 51 -13.39 -2.44 19.11
C PRO A 51 -14.45 -3.55 19.06
N GLY A 52 -15.67 -3.29 19.58
CA GLY A 52 -16.78 -4.22 19.54
C GLY A 52 -17.24 -4.52 18.11
N CYS A 53 -17.47 -3.48 17.31
CA CYS A 53 -17.82 -3.61 15.90
C CYS A 53 -16.75 -4.34 15.08
N ARG A 54 -15.46 -4.07 15.34
CA ARG A 54 -14.36 -4.79 14.68
C ARG A 54 -14.37 -6.28 15.03
N THR A 55 -14.62 -6.61 16.28
CA THR A 55 -14.70 -8.00 16.75
C THR A 55 -15.86 -8.73 16.08
N GLU A 56 -17.05 -8.12 16.05
CA GLU A 56 -18.22 -8.67 15.37
C GLU A 56 -17.97 -8.88 13.87
N LEU A 57 -17.38 -7.90 13.19
CA LEU A 57 -17.05 -7.99 11.77
C LEU A 57 -16.06 -9.11 11.48
N ARG A 58 -15.03 -9.29 12.31
CA ARG A 58 -14.10 -10.41 12.16
C ARG A 58 -14.78 -11.75 12.39
N ALA A 59 -15.67 -11.84 13.37
CA ALA A 59 -16.39 -13.08 13.64
C ALA A 59 -17.38 -13.45 12.51
N ARG A 60 -18.01 -12.46 11.87
CA ARG A 60 -19.06 -12.68 10.86
C ARG A 60 -18.53 -12.74 9.43
N LEU A 61 -17.52 -11.93 9.13
CA LEU A 61 -17.00 -11.72 7.76
C LEU A 61 -15.51 -12.01 7.65
N GLY A 62 -14.83 -12.32 8.75
CA GLY A 62 -13.43 -12.76 8.70
C GLY A 62 -13.35 -14.10 8.00
N GLY A 63 -12.64 -14.15 6.88
CA GLY A 63 -12.24 -15.41 6.26
C GLY A 63 -11.05 -16.02 7.00
N GLU A 64 -10.82 -17.30 6.76
CA GLU A 64 -9.62 -18.00 7.20
C GLU A 64 -8.37 -17.35 6.56
N GLN A 65 -7.31 -17.19 7.35
CA GLN A 65 -6.01 -16.82 6.80
C GLN A 65 -5.53 -18.00 5.94
N ARG A 66 -5.36 -17.77 4.64
CA ARG A 66 -4.77 -18.74 3.73
C ARG A 66 -3.37 -18.32 3.34
N GLU A 67 -2.46 -19.29 3.30
CA GLU A 67 -1.18 -19.12 2.64
C GLU A 67 -1.42 -18.91 1.14
N VAL A 68 -0.99 -17.77 0.61
CA VAL A 68 -1.05 -17.49 -0.82
C VAL A 68 0.34 -17.76 -1.37
N ALA A 69 0.45 -18.78 -2.22
CA ALA A 69 1.68 -19.04 -2.95
C ALA A 69 2.06 -17.78 -3.74
N GLN A 70 3.24 -17.25 -3.46
CA GLN A 70 3.78 -16.11 -4.19
C GLN A 70 4.11 -16.59 -5.60
N GLY A 71 3.20 -16.35 -6.54
CA GLY A 71 3.44 -16.64 -7.96
C GLY A 71 4.45 -15.66 -8.53
N ASP A 72 5.25 -16.11 -9.49
CA ASP A 72 6.13 -15.22 -10.25
C ASP A 72 5.27 -14.16 -10.97
N TYR A 73 5.63 -12.89 -10.77
CA TYR A 73 5.03 -11.80 -11.52
C TYR A 73 5.46 -11.91 -12.98
N VAL A 74 4.54 -12.32 -13.85
CA VAL A 74 4.74 -12.31 -15.31
C VAL A 74 4.16 -11.01 -15.86
N PRO A 75 4.98 -10.07 -16.35
CA PRO A 75 4.51 -8.84 -16.96
C PRO A 75 3.65 -9.19 -18.17
N LYS A 76 2.35 -8.92 -18.09
CA LYS A 76 1.48 -9.04 -19.25
C LYS A 76 1.73 -7.82 -20.13
N MET A 77 2.41 -8.05 -21.25
CA MET A 77 2.68 -7.02 -22.26
C MET A 77 1.39 -6.66 -22.99
N ASN A 78 0.52 -5.88 -22.33
CA ASN A 78 -0.71 -5.32 -22.91
C ASN A 78 -0.46 -4.01 -23.66
N VAL A 79 0.79 -3.74 -24.05
CA VAL A 79 1.16 -2.51 -24.75
C VAL A 79 0.96 -2.73 -26.25
N THR A 80 0.00 -2.01 -26.83
CA THR A 80 -0.03 -1.80 -28.28
C THR A 80 1.06 -0.78 -28.63
N PRO A 81 2.01 -1.08 -29.55
CA PRO A 81 3.04 -0.13 -29.93
C PRO A 81 2.41 1.18 -30.42
N ASN A 82 2.88 2.30 -29.87
CA ASN A 82 2.38 3.61 -30.25
C ASN A 82 2.88 3.93 -31.68
N ALA A 83 1.97 4.22 -32.60
CA ALA A 83 2.28 4.41 -34.03
C ALA A 83 3.25 5.57 -34.34
N VAL A 84 3.48 6.45 -33.36
CA VAL A 84 4.39 7.61 -33.45
C VAL A 84 5.88 7.21 -33.43
N ALA A 85 6.21 5.98 -33.05
CA ALA A 85 7.59 5.47 -33.05
C ALA A 85 8.06 4.94 -34.43
N LEU A 86 7.19 4.93 -35.44
CA LEU A 86 7.57 4.64 -36.83
C LEU A 86 7.87 5.97 -37.54
N LYS A 87 9.11 6.44 -37.45
CA LYS A 87 9.67 7.46 -38.34
C LYS A 87 10.89 6.86 -39.04
N ASP A 88 10.85 6.91 -40.37
CA ASP A 88 11.98 6.69 -41.28
C ASP A 88 13.15 7.65 -40.94
#